data_AF-A0A9D9YCR3-F1
#
_entry.id   AF-A0A9D9YCR3-F1
#
_cell.length_a   1.000
_cell.length_b   1.000
_cell.length_c   1.000
_cell.angle_alpha   90.00
_cell.angle_beta   90.00
_cell.angle_gamma   90.00
#
_symmetry.space_group_name_H-M   'P 1'
#
loop_
_entity.id
_entity.type
_entity.pdbx_description
1 polymer ?
#
loop_
_entity_poly.entity_id
_entity_poly.type
_entity_poly.pdbx_seq_one_letter_code
_entity_poly.pdbx_strand_id
1 'polypeptide(L)'
;MQTPTEHPATFSGYSDTERKAILQLAVDHENALHKRSSIHIIRADELTRFLATHQRDDRIQLLVENEGHYFALDILQQDDRKSCIVLDAANDDKSKGITTALETKGFSVLRASGLDKDQYVNSNLQTDSTNSALFALDHSIQLANAPDDLHATVQTKASAGSFTWDVLPPNFLRNAQAVDFIEQYMQKHASELDVATKQYIQSGLKEYDEGGEIATQNDAITMHVFLNAQRLYQKEKIIASMTQAIQESSHSWQIFDKSAKTVELTRIKNEFAEAEVNGDPFSSPSVLAFDAEVGQTHWRNPNLKATTEYRSQMQGLKTEQGAEHTPAMGL
;
A
#
# COMPACT_ATOMS: atom_id res chain seq x y z
N MET A 1 -4.06 0.64 35.38
CA MET A 1 -4.14 -0.11 34.11
C MET A 1 -4.84 0.79 33.12
N GLN A 2 -4.11 1.35 32.16
CA GLN A 2 -4.71 2.09 31.05
C GLN A 2 -5.22 1.06 30.03
N THR A 3 -6.46 1.21 29.57
CA THR A 3 -6.98 0.49 28.42
C THR A 3 -6.18 0.90 27.18
N PRO A 4 -5.71 -0.05 26.35
CA PRO A 4 -5.06 0.28 25.09
C PRO A 4 -6.00 1.14 24.24
N THR A 5 -5.53 2.32 23.82
CA THR A 5 -6.21 3.15 22.85
C THR A 5 -6.25 2.40 21.51
N GLU A 6 -7.44 2.19 20.94
CA GLU A 6 -7.55 1.55 19.62
C GLU A 6 -6.78 2.37 18.58
N HIS A 7 -5.88 1.73 17.84
CA HIS A 7 -5.12 2.39 16.79
C HIS A 7 -6.06 2.87 15.66
N PRO A 8 -5.94 4.12 15.17
CA PRO A 8 -6.84 4.66 14.15
C PRO A 8 -6.71 4.00 12.77
N ALA A 9 -5.69 3.15 12.58
CA ALA A 9 -5.39 2.46 11.34
C ALA A 9 -5.67 0.96 11.37
N THR A 10 -6.36 0.45 12.41
CA THR A 10 -6.78 -0.94 12.39
C THR A 10 -8.07 -1.10 11.60
N PHE A 11 -8.16 -2.20 10.88
CA PHE A 11 -9.36 -2.68 10.20
C PHE A 11 -10.55 -2.98 11.16
N SER A 12 -10.41 -2.69 12.45
CA SER A 12 -11.41 -2.84 13.49
C SER A 12 -12.55 -1.85 13.24
N GLY A 13 -13.72 -2.37 12.87
CA GLY A 13 -14.92 -1.57 12.59
C GLY A 13 -15.41 -1.65 11.14
N TYR A 14 -14.59 -2.18 10.22
CA TYR A 14 -15.01 -2.48 8.85
C TYR A 14 -15.43 -3.94 8.72
N SER A 15 -16.53 -4.18 7.99
CA SER A 15 -16.90 -5.52 7.53
C SER A 15 -15.88 -6.06 6.51
N ASP A 16 -15.76 -7.38 6.35
CA ASP A 16 -14.84 -7.97 5.36
C ASP A 16 -15.01 -7.40 3.95
N THR A 17 -16.25 -7.15 3.54
CA THR A 17 -16.57 -6.52 2.25
C THR A 17 -15.96 -5.12 2.15
N GLU A 18 -16.09 -4.31 3.20
CA GLU A 18 -15.51 -2.96 3.26
C GLU A 18 -13.98 -3.02 3.21
N ARG A 19 -13.37 -3.97 3.92
CA ARG A 19 -11.91 -4.16 3.92
C ARG A 19 -11.38 -4.49 2.54
N LYS A 20 -12.05 -5.41 1.84
CA LYS A 20 -11.71 -5.79 0.46
C LYS A 20 -11.88 -4.61 -0.51
N ALA A 21 -12.93 -3.80 -0.35
CA ALA A 21 -13.14 -2.61 -1.18
C ALA A 21 -12.04 -1.55 -0.97
N ILE A 22 -11.67 -1.27 0.28
CA ILE A 22 -10.59 -0.33 0.60
C ILE A 22 -9.25 -0.83 0.03
N LEU A 23 -8.96 -2.12 0.18
CA LEU A 23 -7.74 -2.71 -0.35
C LEU A 23 -7.68 -2.63 -1.89
N GLN A 24 -8.80 -2.86 -2.58
CA GLN A 24 -8.87 -2.71 -4.03
C GLN A 24 -8.61 -1.26 -4.46
N LEU A 25 -9.22 -0.28 -3.80
CA LEU A 25 -8.98 1.15 -4.08
C LEU A 25 -7.51 1.53 -3.86
N ALA A 26 -6.85 0.96 -2.85
CA ALA A 26 -5.43 1.17 -2.58
C ALA A 26 -4.55 0.61 -3.71
N VAL A 27 -4.86 -0.60 -4.21
CA VAL A 27 -4.18 -1.21 -5.36
C VAL A 27 -4.38 -0.39 -6.64
N ASP A 28 -5.62 0.05 -6.91
CA ASP A 28 -5.94 0.86 -8.09
C ASP A 28 -5.20 2.21 -8.06
N HIS A 29 -5.13 2.83 -6.88
CA HIS A 29 -4.39 4.07 -6.68
C HIS A 29 -2.90 3.88 -6.99
N GLU A 30 -2.29 2.82 -6.48
CA GLU A 30 -0.88 2.52 -6.72
C GLU A 30 -0.59 2.24 -8.20
N ASN A 31 -1.40 1.38 -8.84
CA ASN A 31 -1.26 1.07 -10.27
C ASN A 31 -1.45 2.32 -11.15
N ALA A 32 -2.29 3.27 -10.74
CA ALA A 32 -2.47 4.54 -11.45
C ALA A 32 -1.24 5.47 -11.33
N LEU A 33 -0.58 5.47 -10.16
CA LEU A 33 0.61 6.29 -9.91
C LEU A 33 1.89 5.71 -10.52
N HIS A 34 2.00 4.39 -10.55
CA HIS A 34 3.22 3.68 -10.92
C HIS A 34 2.98 2.81 -12.16
N LYS A 35 3.35 3.30 -13.35
CA LYS A 35 3.17 2.55 -14.61
C LYS A 35 3.86 1.18 -14.65
N ARG A 36 4.82 0.93 -13.76
CA ARG A 36 5.54 -0.34 -13.65
C ARG A 36 4.86 -1.32 -12.70
N SER A 37 3.98 -0.86 -11.81
CA SER A 37 3.24 -1.76 -10.93
C SER A 37 2.11 -2.42 -11.71
N SER A 38 2.03 -3.74 -11.58
CA SER A 38 0.90 -4.54 -12.04
C SER A 38 0.45 -5.39 -10.86
N ILE A 39 -0.07 -4.71 -9.83
CA ILE A 39 -0.54 -5.36 -8.61
C ILE A 39 -1.97 -5.84 -8.82
N HIS A 40 -2.22 -7.12 -8.59
CA HIS A 40 -3.56 -7.71 -8.66
C HIS A 40 -3.93 -8.40 -7.36
N ILE A 41 -5.17 -8.23 -6.90
CA ILE A 41 -5.70 -8.97 -5.78
C ILE A 41 -6.38 -10.24 -6.32
N ILE A 42 -5.97 -11.41 -5.83
CA ILE A 42 -6.60 -12.68 -6.23
C ILE A 42 -6.82 -13.57 -5.01
N ARG A 43 -7.75 -14.52 -5.14
CA ARG A 43 -7.87 -15.61 -4.18
C ARG A 43 -6.92 -16.76 -4.54
N ALA A 44 -6.51 -17.51 -3.53
CA ALA A 44 -5.60 -18.66 -3.68
C ALA A 44 -6.12 -19.70 -4.70
N ASP A 45 -7.43 -19.95 -4.74
CA ASP A 45 -8.08 -20.87 -5.69
C ASP A 45 -8.15 -20.34 -7.12
N GLU A 46 -7.91 -19.04 -7.32
CA GLU A 46 -7.90 -18.39 -8.63
C GLU A 46 -6.50 -18.39 -9.27
N LEU A 47 -5.44 -18.63 -8.50
CA LEU A 47 -4.05 -18.53 -8.95
C LEU A 47 -3.77 -19.34 -10.22
N THR A 48 -4.23 -20.59 -10.28
CA THR A 48 -4.00 -21.44 -11.48
C THR A 48 -4.68 -20.86 -12.72
N ARG A 49 -5.90 -20.32 -12.56
CA ARG A 49 -6.64 -19.71 -13.67
C ARG A 49 -5.97 -18.41 -14.10
N PHE A 50 -5.56 -17.59 -13.14
CA PHE A 50 -4.85 -16.34 -13.37
C PHE A 50 -3.56 -16.57 -14.17
N LEU A 51 -2.72 -17.53 -13.77
CA LEU A 51 -1.46 -17.83 -14.46
C LEU A 51 -1.66 -18.39 -15.87
N ALA A 52 -2.81 -19.01 -16.16
CA ALA A 52 -3.12 -19.51 -17.49
C ALA A 52 -3.47 -18.40 -18.49
N THR A 53 -3.93 -17.23 -18.02
CA THR A 53 -4.38 -16.12 -18.87
C THR A 53 -3.37 -14.98 -18.99
N HIS A 54 -2.30 -14.98 -18.20
CA HIS A 54 -1.26 -13.95 -18.24
C HIS A 54 -0.14 -14.29 -19.21
N GLN A 55 0.47 -13.26 -19.81
CA GLN A 55 1.48 -13.43 -20.84
C GLN A 55 2.77 -14.03 -20.27
N ARG A 56 3.54 -14.70 -21.13
CA ARG A 56 4.74 -15.45 -20.73
C ARG A 56 5.98 -14.61 -20.47
N ASP A 57 5.95 -13.31 -20.75
CA ASP A 57 7.12 -12.41 -20.68
C ASP A 57 6.88 -11.22 -19.74
N ASP A 58 6.06 -11.42 -18.72
CA ASP A 58 5.69 -10.38 -17.76
C ASP A 58 6.23 -10.68 -16.35
N ARG A 59 6.50 -9.59 -15.62
CA ARG A 59 6.68 -9.60 -14.17
C ARG A 59 5.41 -9.05 -13.52
N ILE A 60 4.80 -9.83 -12.63
CA ILE A 60 3.48 -9.52 -12.06
C ILE A 60 3.58 -9.57 -10.54
N GLN A 61 2.98 -8.58 -9.87
CA GLN A 61 2.83 -8.58 -8.42
C GLN A 61 1.42 -9.03 -8.07
N LEU A 62 1.29 -10.02 -7.18
CA LEU A 62 0.01 -10.50 -6.72
C LEU A 62 -0.11 -10.33 -5.22
N LEU A 63 -1.27 -9.86 -4.80
CA LEU A 63 -1.70 -9.87 -3.42
C LEU A 63 -2.71 -11.02 -3.27
N VAL A 64 -2.27 -12.12 -2.67
CA VAL A 64 -3.05 -13.36 -2.63
C VAL A 64 -3.77 -13.50 -1.30
N GLU A 65 -5.08 -13.66 -1.35
CA GLU A 65 -5.91 -14.04 -0.20
C GLU A 65 -6.01 -15.56 -0.10
N ASN A 66 -5.63 -16.13 1.05
CA ASN A 66 -5.94 -17.50 1.40
C ASN A 66 -6.57 -17.57 2.79
N GLU A 67 -7.85 -17.94 2.87
CA GLU A 67 -8.58 -18.09 4.13
C GLU A 67 -8.44 -16.86 5.05
N GLY A 68 -8.64 -15.66 4.50
CA GLY A 68 -8.53 -14.38 5.21
C GLY A 68 -7.10 -13.91 5.51
N HIS A 69 -6.06 -14.70 5.20
CA HIS A 69 -4.67 -14.25 5.28
C HIS A 69 -4.19 -13.73 3.94
N TYR A 70 -3.40 -12.65 3.95
CA TYR A 70 -2.84 -12.06 2.75
C TYR A 70 -1.32 -12.14 2.75
N PHE A 71 -0.75 -12.42 1.58
CA PHE A 71 0.69 -12.39 1.33
C PHE A 71 0.96 -11.92 -0.10
N ALA A 72 2.18 -11.43 -0.35
CA ALA A 72 2.58 -10.93 -1.65
C ALA A 72 3.34 -12.00 -2.44
N LEU A 73 3.08 -12.07 -3.74
CA LEU A 73 3.88 -12.82 -4.71
C LEU A 73 4.47 -11.84 -5.73
N ASP A 74 5.73 -12.03 -6.07
CA ASP A 74 6.32 -11.47 -7.29
C ASP A 74 6.59 -12.61 -8.25
N ILE A 75 5.89 -12.64 -9.37
CA ILE A 75 5.96 -13.69 -10.37
C ILE A 75 6.75 -13.17 -11.56
N LEU A 76 7.80 -13.89 -11.90
CA LEU A 76 8.57 -13.68 -13.12
C LEU A 76 8.38 -14.89 -14.03
N GLN A 77 7.81 -14.64 -15.20
CA GLN A 77 7.72 -15.60 -16.27
C GLN A 77 8.43 -14.99 -17.48
N GLN A 78 9.47 -15.66 -17.99
CA GLN A 78 10.23 -15.24 -19.17
C GLN A 78 10.70 -16.48 -19.92
N ASP A 79 10.24 -16.71 -21.15
CA ASP A 79 10.61 -17.84 -22.01
C ASP A 79 10.66 -19.21 -21.27
N ASP A 80 11.85 -19.57 -20.76
CA ASP A 80 12.17 -20.83 -20.08
C ASP A 80 12.34 -20.70 -18.55
N ARG A 81 12.20 -19.50 -18.00
CA ARG A 81 12.39 -19.20 -16.58
C ARG A 81 11.08 -18.83 -15.93
N LYS A 82 10.75 -19.57 -14.88
CA LYS A 82 9.63 -19.31 -13.98
C LYS A 82 10.16 -19.19 -12.57
N SER A 83 10.04 -18.04 -11.96
CA SER A 83 10.42 -17.83 -10.57
C SER A 83 9.34 -17.05 -9.84
N CYS A 84 9.18 -17.34 -8.57
CA CYS A 84 8.21 -16.68 -7.71
C CYS A 84 8.87 -16.34 -6.38
N ILE A 85 8.83 -15.07 -6.00
CA ILE A 85 9.19 -14.64 -4.65
C ILE A 85 7.89 -14.58 -3.83
N VAL A 86 7.88 -15.26 -2.68
CA VAL A 86 6.76 -15.26 -1.73
C VAL A 86 7.16 -14.46 -0.50
N LEU A 87 6.44 -13.37 -0.24
CA LEU A 87 6.62 -12.52 0.94
C LEU A 87 5.40 -12.65 1.85
N ASP A 88 5.60 -13.34 2.98
CA ASP A 88 4.58 -13.55 4.01
C ASP A 88 5.13 -13.03 5.34
N ALA A 89 4.72 -11.80 5.70
CA ALA A 89 5.23 -11.10 6.89
C ALA A 89 4.96 -11.85 8.20
N ALA A 90 3.86 -12.60 8.26
CA ALA A 90 3.45 -13.40 9.42
C ALA A 90 4.02 -14.83 9.37
N ASN A 91 4.64 -15.23 8.25
CA ASN A 91 5.13 -16.59 8.01
C ASN A 91 4.04 -17.66 8.24
N ASP A 92 2.80 -17.35 7.86
CA ASP A 92 1.62 -18.19 8.09
C ASP A 92 1.70 -19.49 7.25
N ASP A 93 1.20 -20.60 7.80
CA ASP A 93 1.17 -21.89 7.11
C ASP A 93 0.28 -21.87 5.86
N LYS A 94 -0.70 -20.97 5.81
CA LYS A 94 -1.60 -20.79 4.66
C LYS A 94 -0.86 -20.41 3.38
N SER A 95 0.33 -19.80 3.45
CA SER A 95 1.13 -19.51 2.25
C SER A 95 1.84 -20.75 1.68
N LYS A 96 2.10 -21.79 2.49
CA LYS A 96 2.83 -23.01 2.07
C LYS A 96 2.08 -23.82 1.01
N GLY A 97 0.74 -23.85 1.09
CA GLY A 97 -0.10 -24.52 0.09
C GLY A 97 0.08 -23.91 -1.31
N ILE A 98 0.20 -22.59 -1.39
CA ILE A 98 0.45 -21.88 -2.64
C ILE A 98 1.85 -22.15 -3.18
N THR A 99 2.88 -22.20 -2.33
CA THR A 99 4.23 -22.60 -2.73
C THR A 99 4.22 -23.96 -3.44
N THR A 100 3.59 -24.98 -2.84
CA THR A 100 3.52 -26.32 -3.43
C THR A 100 2.79 -26.32 -4.78
N ALA A 101 1.72 -25.52 -4.91
CA ALA A 101 0.97 -25.38 -6.15
C ALA A 101 1.81 -24.74 -7.27
N LEU A 102 2.60 -23.72 -6.94
CA LEU A 102 3.50 -23.04 -7.87
C LEU A 102 4.65 -23.95 -8.32
N GLU A 103 5.28 -24.67 -7.40
CA GLU A 103 6.33 -25.66 -7.71
C GLU A 103 5.83 -26.73 -8.69
N THR A 104 4.60 -27.23 -8.48
CA THR A 104 3.96 -28.19 -9.39
C THR A 104 3.75 -27.63 -10.81
N LYS A 105 3.69 -26.31 -10.97
CA LYS A 105 3.62 -25.61 -12.26
C LYS A 105 4.99 -25.26 -12.85
N GLY A 106 6.06 -25.72 -12.21
CA GLY A 106 7.45 -25.54 -12.64
C GLY A 106 8.07 -24.20 -12.23
N PHE A 107 7.52 -23.51 -11.23
CA PHE A 107 8.15 -22.30 -10.69
C PHE A 107 9.29 -22.67 -9.72
N SER A 108 10.42 -21.96 -9.81
CA SER A 108 11.38 -21.86 -8.72
C SER A 108 10.80 -20.92 -7.65
N VAL A 109 10.32 -21.47 -6.53
CA VAL A 109 9.70 -20.68 -5.47
C VAL A 109 10.74 -20.31 -4.42
N LEU A 110 10.80 -19.02 -4.10
CA LEU A 110 11.72 -18.40 -3.15
C LEU A 110 10.88 -17.76 -2.05
N ARG A 111 10.85 -18.35 -0.86
CA ARG A 111 10.03 -17.87 0.26
C ARG A 111 10.88 -17.11 1.28
N ALA A 112 10.44 -15.90 1.63
CA ALA A 112 11.02 -15.18 2.75
C ALA A 112 10.75 -15.94 4.06
N SER A 113 11.80 -16.09 4.87
CA SER A 113 11.77 -16.60 6.23
C SER A 113 12.35 -15.54 7.18
N GLY A 114 12.25 -15.76 8.48
CA GLY A 114 12.85 -14.92 9.52
C GLY A 114 14.34 -14.60 9.31
N LEU A 115 14.94 -13.79 10.19
CA LEU A 115 16.34 -13.37 10.08
C LEU A 115 17.36 -14.50 10.23
N ASP A 116 16.98 -15.56 10.93
CA ASP A 116 17.76 -16.77 11.13
C ASP A 116 16.94 -17.99 10.71
N LYS A 117 17.58 -18.91 10.01
CA LYS A 117 16.92 -20.09 9.44
C LYS A 117 16.42 -21.06 10.51
N ASP A 118 16.98 -21.00 11.70
CA ASP A 118 16.67 -21.91 12.80
C ASP A 118 15.74 -21.29 13.86
N GLN A 119 15.44 -19.98 13.78
CA GLN A 119 14.65 -19.24 14.78
C GLN A 119 13.32 -18.74 14.20
N TYR A 120 12.42 -19.67 13.85
CA TYR A 120 11.13 -19.36 13.23
C TYR A 120 10.11 -18.66 14.13
N VAL A 121 10.29 -18.66 15.47
CA VAL A 121 9.18 -18.35 16.39
C VAL A 121 9.13 -16.87 16.79
N ASN A 122 10.27 -16.15 16.78
CA ASN A 122 10.35 -14.76 17.25
C ASN A 122 10.85 -13.76 16.19
N SER A 123 10.83 -14.13 14.90
CA SER A 123 11.48 -13.35 13.83
C SER A 123 10.56 -13.00 12.66
N ASN A 124 9.25 -12.99 12.88
CA ASN A 124 8.29 -12.54 11.89
C ASN A 124 8.24 -11.01 11.85
N LEU A 125 8.00 -10.45 10.66
CA LEU A 125 7.78 -9.02 10.51
C LEU A 125 6.45 -8.59 11.09
N GLN A 126 5.41 -9.42 10.91
CA GLN A 126 4.07 -9.17 11.43
C GLN A 126 3.81 -10.10 12.61
N THR A 127 3.34 -9.53 13.72
CA THR A 127 2.97 -10.24 14.95
C THR A 127 1.47 -10.22 15.21
N ASP A 128 0.73 -9.23 14.70
CA ASP A 128 -0.73 -9.20 14.80
C ASP A 128 -1.40 -10.05 13.70
N SER A 129 -2.67 -10.44 13.90
CA SER A 129 -3.42 -11.29 12.96
C SER A 129 -4.32 -10.53 11.99
N THR A 130 -4.33 -9.19 12.06
CA THR A 130 -5.31 -8.32 11.40
C THR A 130 -4.76 -7.52 10.22
N ASN A 131 -3.45 -7.31 10.17
CA ASN A 131 -2.82 -6.38 9.24
C ASN A 131 -2.12 -7.06 8.04
N SER A 132 -2.36 -8.36 7.81
CA SER A 132 -1.71 -9.10 6.70
C SER A 132 -1.96 -8.47 5.34
N ALA A 133 -3.13 -7.90 5.10
CA ALA A 133 -3.44 -7.16 3.88
C ALA A 133 -2.55 -5.93 3.67
N LEU A 134 -2.23 -5.19 4.74
CA LEU A 134 -1.38 -4.00 4.69
C LEU A 134 0.08 -4.38 4.40
N PHE A 135 0.59 -5.41 5.07
CA PHE A 135 1.92 -5.94 4.79
C PHE A 135 2.04 -6.45 3.36
N ALA A 136 1.07 -7.25 2.90
CA ALA A 136 1.08 -7.77 1.54
C ALA A 136 1.02 -6.64 0.49
N LEU A 137 0.26 -5.57 0.75
CA LEU A 137 0.20 -4.41 -0.13
C LEU A 137 1.55 -3.68 -0.17
N ASP A 138 2.12 -3.36 1.00
CA ASP A 138 3.43 -2.73 1.10
C ASP A 138 4.50 -3.53 0.35
N HIS A 139 4.55 -4.84 0.61
CA HIS A 139 5.49 -5.74 -0.04
C HIS A 139 5.27 -5.79 -1.56
N SER A 140 4.03 -5.80 -2.04
CA SER A 140 3.74 -5.74 -3.48
C SER A 140 4.23 -4.44 -4.11
N ILE A 141 4.08 -3.30 -3.41
CA ILE A 141 4.61 -2.00 -3.83
C ILE A 141 6.15 -2.03 -3.89
N GLN A 142 6.80 -2.56 -2.86
CA GLN A 142 8.26 -2.67 -2.83
C GLN A 142 8.77 -3.60 -3.94
N LEU A 143 8.08 -4.71 -4.20
CA LEU A 143 8.40 -5.63 -5.29
C LEU A 143 8.28 -4.95 -6.66
N ALA A 144 7.20 -4.19 -6.91
CA ALA A 144 7.00 -3.46 -8.16
C ALA A 144 8.10 -2.41 -8.43
N ASN A 145 8.66 -1.83 -7.36
CA ASN A 145 9.74 -0.85 -7.45
C ASN A 145 11.15 -1.48 -7.39
N ALA A 146 11.26 -2.78 -7.15
CA ALA A 146 12.54 -3.46 -7.04
C ALA A 146 13.24 -3.62 -8.40
N PRO A 147 14.58 -3.70 -8.42
CA PRO A 147 15.36 -3.98 -9.63
C PRO A 147 14.90 -5.23 -10.38
N ASP A 148 15.09 -5.25 -11.70
CA ASP A 148 14.67 -6.36 -12.55
C ASP A 148 15.45 -7.66 -12.26
N ASP A 149 16.62 -7.57 -11.65
CA ASP A 149 17.47 -8.69 -11.24
C ASP A 149 17.20 -9.19 -9.81
N LEU A 150 16.13 -8.73 -9.16
CA LEU A 150 15.77 -9.16 -7.80
C LEU A 150 15.66 -10.69 -7.68
N HIS A 151 14.99 -11.35 -8.63
CA HIS A 151 14.82 -12.82 -8.61
C HIS A 151 16.17 -13.54 -8.64
N ALA A 152 17.10 -13.09 -9.48
CA ALA A 152 18.44 -13.67 -9.53
C ALA A 152 19.20 -13.41 -8.23
N THR A 153 19.13 -12.19 -7.70
CA THR A 153 19.77 -11.82 -6.43
C THR A 153 19.29 -12.70 -5.28
N VAL A 154 17.97 -12.83 -5.11
CA VAL A 154 17.37 -13.67 -4.07
C VAL A 154 17.75 -15.14 -4.29
N GLN A 155 17.67 -15.65 -5.51
CA GLN A 155 18.01 -17.03 -5.83
C GLN A 155 19.45 -17.40 -5.43
N THR A 156 20.41 -16.49 -5.57
CA THR A 156 21.82 -16.73 -5.20
C THR A 156 22.05 -16.79 -3.68
N LYS A 157 21.19 -16.11 -2.91
CA LYS A 157 21.26 -16.06 -1.44
C LYS A 157 20.33 -17.07 -0.77
N ALA A 158 19.36 -17.59 -1.51
CA ALA A 158 18.42 -18.59 -1.05
C ALA A 158 19.09 -19.95 -0.84
N SER A 159 18.52 -20.73 0.07
CA SER A 159 18.94 -22.08 0.41
C SER A 159 17.70 -22.95 0.55
N ALA A 160 17.64 -24.04 -0.20
CA ALA A 160 16.49 -24.95 -0.22
C ALA A 160 15.13 -24.24 -0.46
N GLY A 161 15.10 -23.22 -1.33
CA GLY A 161 13.86 -22.50 -1.68
C GLY A 161 13.43 -21.43 -0.67
N SER A 162 14.22 -21.18 0.38
CA SER A 162 13.97 -20.08 1.33
C SER A 162 15.12 -19.10 1.42
N PHE A 163 14.81 -17.86 1.79
CA PHE A 163 15.79 -16.82 2.06
C PHE A 163 15.36 -16.00 3.26
N THR A 164 16.31 -15.42 3.99
CA THR A 164 16.04 -14.61 5.18
C THR A 164 15.70 -13.17 4.77
N TRP A 165 14.84 -12.49 5.53
CA TRP A 165 14.38 -11.12 5.21
C TRP A 165 15.48 -10.09 4.94
N ASP A 166 16.67 -10.27 5.53
CA ASP A 166 17.84 -9.41 5.33
C ASP A 166 18.51 -9.52 3.95
N VAL A 167 18.06 -10.48 3.12
CA VAL A 167 18.43 -10.53 1.70
C VAL A 167 17.79 -9.37 0.93
N LEU A 168 16.64 -8.88 1.39
CA LEU A 168 15.91 -7.78 0.78
C LEU A 168 16.40 -6.43 1.31
N PRO A 169 16.24 -5.33 0.54
CA PRO A 169 16.64 -4.02 1.02
C PRO A 169 15.76 -3.54 2.21
N PRO A 170 16.26 -2.58 3.03
CA PRO A 170 15.62 -2.18 4.29
C PRO A 170 14.16 -1.72 4.17
N ASN A 171 13.76 -1.19 3.02
CA ASN A 171 12.38 -0.76 2.75
C ASN A 171 11.34 -1.88 2.87
N PHE A 172 11.72 -3.15 2.73
CA PHE A 172 10.82 -4.30 2.93
C PHE A 172 10.57 -4.61 4.41
N LEU A 173 11.42 -4.10 5.31
CA LEU A 173 11.41 -4.40 6.74
C LEU A 173 10.85 -3.26 7.59
N ARG A 174 10.53 -2.12 6.95
CA ARG A 174 10.16 -0.88 7.64
C ARG A 174 8.92 -0.99 8.53
N ASN A 175 8.03 -1.92 8.20
CA ASN A 175 6.79 -2.15 8.93
C ASN A 175 6.91 -3.28 9.96
N ALA A 176 8.12 -3.77 10.26
CA ALA A 176 8.33 -4.81 11.26
C ALA A 176 7.73 -4.40 12.62
N GLN A 177 6.96 -5.31 13.22
CA GLN A 177 6.30 -5.14 14.51
C GLN A 177 7.09 -5.78 15.66
N ALA A 178 7.98 -6.72 15.34
CA ALA A 178 8.85 -7.33 16.33
C ALA A 178 10.09 -6.44 16.54
N VAL A 179 10.20 -5.81 17.72
CA VAL A 179 11.37 -5.01 18.10
C VAL A 179 12.65 -5.84 18.03
N ASP A 180 12.63 -7.05 18.58
CA ASP A 180 13.77 -7.98 18.54
C ASP A 180 14.27 -8.27 17.11
N PHE A 181 13.35 -8.33 16.13
CA PHE A 181 13.71 -8.48 14.72
C PHE A 181 14.50 -7.28 14.23
N ILE A 182 14.00 -6.07 14.52
CA ILE A 182 14.65 -4.82 14.09
C ILE A 182 16.04 -4.70 14.72
N GLU A 183 16.16 -4.96 16.01
CA GLU A 183 17.44 -4.92 16.71
C GLU A 183 18.45 -5.90 16.12
N GLN A 184 18.04 -7.15 15.88
CA GLN A 184 18.90 -8.17 15.25
C GLN A 184 19.33 -7.75 13.83
N TYR A 185 18.41 -7.20 13.04
CA TYR A 185 18.72 -6.69 11.70
C TYR A 185 19.76 -5.55 11.77
N MET A 186 19.56 -4.59 12.66
CA MET A 186 20.49 -3.47 12.85
C MET A 186 21.88 -3.93 13.32
N GLN A 187 21.94 -4.92 14.21
CA GLN A 187 23.19 -5.49 14.68
C GLN A 187 23.92 -6.22 13.55
N LYS A 188 23.20 -7.03 12.76
CA LYS A 188 23.75 -7.81 11.64
C LYS A 188 24.31 -6.91 10.52
N HIS A 189 23.63 -5.80 10.23
CA HIS A 189 24.00 -4.87 9.14
C HIS A 189 24.65 -3.58 9.62
N ALA A 190 25.20 -3.56 10.84
CA ALA A 190 25.73 -2.34 11.46
C ALA A 190 26.79 -1.61 10.63
N SER A 191 27.58 -2.32 9.82
CA SER A 191 28.60 -1.76 8.94
C SER A 191 28.08 -1.31 7.56
N GLU A 192 26.89 -1.76 7.16
CA GLU A 192 26.31 -1.52 5.83
C GLU A 192 25.27 -0.39 5.84
N LEU A 193 24.58 -0.22 6.98
CA LEU A 193 23.55 0.79 7.13
C LEU A 193 24.18 2.18 7.34
N ASP A 194 23.84 3.11 6.46
CA ASP A 194 24.19 4.52 6.65
C ASP A 194 23.42 5.15 7.81
N VAL A 195 23.84 6.36 8.21
CA VAL A 195 23.24 7.09 9.34
C VAL A 195 21.76 7.35 9.11
N ALA A 196 21.37 7.70 7.88
CA ALA A 196 19.98 7.99 7.54
C ALA A 196 19.09 6.76 7.70
N THR A 197 19.56 5.59 7.27
CA THR A 197 18.85 4.32 7.35
C THR A 197 18.73 3.85 8.80
N LYS A 198 19.80 4.01 9.60
CA LYS A 198 19.75 3.73 11.05
C LYS A 198 18.75 4.63 11.76
N GLN A 199 18.78 5.93 11.49
CA GLN A 199 17.82 6.90 12.04
C GLN A 199 16.39 6.60 11.60
N TYR A 200 16.21 6.22 10.33
CA TYR A 200 14.93 5.80 9.77
C TYR A 200 14.35 4.61 10.53
N ILE A 201 15.13 3.55 10.72
CA ILE A 201 14.72 2.35 11.48
C ILE A 201 14.46 2.70 12.97
N GLN A 202 15.34 3.50 13.59
CA GLN A 202 15.24 3.85 15.01
C GLN A 202 14.07 4.78 15.33
N SER A 203 13.68 5.66 14.39
CA SER A 203 12.51 6.53 14.59
C SER A 203 11.22 5.73 14.73
N GLY A 204 11.05 4.65 13.93
CA GLY A 204 9.92 3.74 14.08
C GLY A 204 9.89 3.00 15.42
N LEU A 205 11.06 2.67 15.99
CA LEU A 205 11.17 2.02 17.31
C LEU A 205 10.81 2.96 18.47
N LYS A 206 11.29 4.21 18.43
CA LYS A 206 11.06 5.17 19.53
C LYS A 206 9.57 5.51 19.70
N GLU A 207 8.82 5.56 18.60
CA GLU A 207 7.37 5.78 18.60
C GLU A 207 6.59 4.60 19.23
N TYR A 208 7.17 3.40 19.23
CA TYR A 208 6.58 2.20 19.84
C TYR A 208 6.73 2.18 21.37
N ASP A 209 7.86 2.64 21.90
CA ASP A 209 8.17 2.63 23.35
C ASP A 209 7.44 3.75 24.14
N GLU A 210 7.05 4.85 23.49
CA GLU A 210 6.42 6.02 24.16
C GLU A 210 4.89 5.89 24.35
N GLY A 211 4.28 4.76 23.96
CA GLY A 211 2.97 4.36 24.47
C GLY A 211 1.73 5.00 23.83
N GLY A 212 1.77 5.41 22.56
CA GLY A 212 0.54 5.72 21.84
C GLY A 212 0.74 6.62 20.63
N GLU A 213 0.28 6.10 19.48
CA GLU A 213 0.17 6.79 18.19
C GLU A 213 1.49 6.95 17.41
N ILE A 214 1.62 6.14 16.35
CA ILE A 214 2.50 6.43 15.23
C ILE A 214 1.99 7.74 14.63
N ALA A 215 2.60 8.83 15.04
CA ALA A 215 2.26 10.17 14.61
C ALA A 215 3.56 10.94 14.41
N THR A 216 4.34 10.61 13.39
CA THR A 216 4.76 11.56 12.34
C THR A 216 5.74 10.96 11.32
N GLN A 217 5.55 11.35 10.06
CA GLN A 217 6.44 11.23 8.89
C GLN A 217 6.79 9.84 8.32
N ASN A 218 6.87 8.74 9.09
CA ASN A 218 7.36 7.46 8.55
C ASN A 218 6.28 6.42 8.16
N ASP A 219 5.01 6.77 8.34
CA ASP A 219 3.80 6.18 7.75
C ASP A 219 3.65 6.36 6.21
N ALA A 220 4.67 6.91 5.54
CA ALA A 220 4.48 7.82 4.40
C ALA A 220 3.88 7.26 3.10
N ILE A 221 3.81 5.95 2.89
CA ILE A 221 3.28 5.40 1.63
C ILE A 221 2.12 4.44 1.89
N THR A 222 2.32 3.34 2.60
CA THR A 222 1.24 2.33 2.75
C THR A 222 0.10 2.84 3.63
N MET A 223 0.40 3.54 4.73
CA MET A 223 -0.63 4.19 5.54
C MET A 223 -1.26 5.35 4.78
N HIS A 224 -0.48 6.15 4.04
CA HIS A 224 -1.03 7.24 3.23
C HIS A 224 -1.96 6.73 2.11
N VAL A 225 -1.54 5.72 1.36
CA VAL A 225 -2.33 5.06 0.31
C VAL A 225 -3.58 4.44 0.91
N PHE A 226 -3.44 3.75 2.05
CA PHE A 226 -4.56 3.11 2.73
C PHE A 226 -5.56 4.12 3.32
N LEU A 227 -5.08 5.17 4.02
CA LEU A 227 -5.91 6.25 4.54
C LEU A 227 -6.61 7.02 3.41
N ASN A 228 -5.93 7.25 2.28
CA ASN A 228 -6.55 7.84 1.11
C ASN A 228 -7.63 6.93 0.53
N ALA A 229 -7.37 5.62 0.42
CA ALA A 229 -8.36 4.64 -0.03
C ALA A 229 -9.57 4.58 0.92
N GLN A 230 -9.33 4.62 2.23
CA GLN A 230 -10.38 4.69 3.25
C GLN A 230 -11.21 5.98 3.11
N ARG A 231 -10.58 7.13 2.91
CA ARG A 231 -11.28 8.41 2.67
C ARG A 231 -12.10 8.37 1.38
N LEU A 232 -11.56 7.81 0.31
CA LEU A 232 -12.26 7.62 -0.96
C LEU A 232 -13.48 6.71 -0.76
N TYR A 233 -13.31 5.58 -0.09
CA TYR A 233 -14.41 4.66 0.21
C TYR A 233 -15.52 5.33 1.02
N GLN A 234 -15.17 6.08 2.07
CA GLN A 234 -16.16 6.81 2.88
C GLN A 234 -16.90 7.87 2.02
N LYS A 235 -16.18 8.58 1.16
CA LYS A 235 -16.78 9.53 0.22
C LYS A 235 -17.76 8.86 -0.75
N GLU A 236 -17.39 7.72 -1.33
CA GLU A 236 -18.24 6.95 -2.23
C GLU A 236 -19.51 6.45 -1.52
N LYS A 237 -19.38 5.96 -0.27
CA LYS A 237 -20.51 5.51 0.56
C LYS A 237 -21.49 6.63 0.89
N ILE A 238 -20.98 7.83 1.20
CA ILE A 238 -21.80 9.03 1.41
C ILE A 238 -22.54 9.39 0.12
N ILE A 239 -21.83 9.49 -1.02
CA ILE A 239 -22.44 9.83 -2.32
C ILE A 239 -23.52 8.81 -2.72
N ALA A 240 -23.29 7.52 -2.53
CA ALA A 240 -24.26 6.48 -2.82
C ALA A 240 -25.51 6.61 -1.95
N SER A 241 -25.32 6.82 -0.64
CA SER A 241 -26.43 7.02 0.32
C SER A 241 -27.25 8.26 -0.02
N MET A 242 -26.59 9.36 -0.40
CA MET A 242 -27.25 10.59 -0.83
C MET A 242 -28.01 10.39 -2.15
N THR A 243 -27.40 9.69 -3.12
CA THR A 243 -28.04 9.40 -4.40
C THR A 243 -29.29 8.55 -4.20
N GLN A 244 -29.22 7.54 -3.33
CA GLN A 244 -30.36 6.73 -2.95
C GLN A 244 -31.44 7.57 -2.24
N ALA A 245 -31.08 8.42 -1.27
CA ALA A 245 -32.03 9.31 -0.60
C ALA A 245 -32.70 10.28 -1.58
N ILE A 246 -31.96 10.82 -2.55
CA ILE A 246 -32.51 11.65 -3.63
C ILE A 246 -33.45 10.83 -4.52
N GLN A 247 -33.12 9.57 -4.84
CA GLN A 247 -33.96 8.70 -5.66
C GLN A 247 -35.26 8.30 -4.93
N GLU A 248 -35.17 7.86 -3.68
CA GLU A 248 -36.31 7.49 -2.84
C GLU A 248 -37.21 8.70 -2.59
N SER A 249 -36.60 9.84 -2.31
CA SER A 249 -37.35 11.08 -2.19
C SER A 249 -37.94 11.49 -3.54
N SER A 250 -37.24 11.36 -4.67
CA SER A 250 -37.80 11.69 -5.98
C SER A 250 -39.02 10.83 -6.37
N HIS A 251 -39.12 9.60 -5.84
CA HIS A 251 -40.31 8.77 -5.95
C HIS A 251 -41.45 9.26 -5.03
N SER A 252 -41.15 9.81 -3.85
CA SER A 252 -42.17 10.46 -2.99
C SER A 252 -42.56 11.87 -3.47
N TRP A 253 -41.65 12.56 -4.17
CA TRP A 253 -41.83 13.92 -4.71
C TRP A 253 -42.56 13.97 -6.07
N GLN A 254 -42.91 12.82 -6.68
CA GLN A 254 -43.93 12.83 -7.73
C GLN A 254 -45.32 13.27 -7.21
N ILE A 255 -45.45 13.46 -5.89
CA ILE A 255 -46.69 13.87 -5.20
C ILE A 255 -46.63 15.34 -4.71
N PHE A 256 -45.49 16.05 -4.74
CA PHE A 256 -45.37 17.40 -4.15
C PHE A 256 -44.59 18.45 -4.97
N ASP A 257 -45.01 19.71 -4.76
CA ASP A 257 -44.66 20.97 -5.44
C ASP A 257 -43.15 21.26 -5.60
N LYS A 258 -42.77 21.87 -6.74
CA LYS A 258 -41.39 22.19 -7.14
C LYS A 258 -40.63 23.08 -6.15
N SER A 259 -41.35 23.88 -5.36
CA SER A 259 -40.79 24.80 -4.36
C SER A 259 -40.07 24.07 -3.21
N ALA A 260 -40.60 22.92 -2.76
CA ALA A 260 -40.01 22.11 -1.70
C ALA A 260 -38.68 21.45 -2.12
N LYS A 261 -38.55 21.17 -3.43
CA LYS A 261 -37.37 20.52 -4.03
C LYS A 261 -36.10 21.38 -3.89
N THR A 262 -36.23 22.70 -4.03
CA THR A 262 -35.11 23.64 -3.97
C THR A 262 -34.57 23.84 -2.55
N VAL A 263 -35.47 23.83 -1.55
CA VAL A 263 -35.12 24.02 -0.14
C VAL A 263 -34.31 22.83 0.38
N GLU A 264 -34.73 21.61 0.07
CA GLU A 264 -34.06 20.40 0.56
C GLU A 264 -32.69 20.19 -0.10
N LEU A 265 -32.56 20.48 -1.40
CA LEU A 265 -31.26 20.49 -2.08
C LEU A 265 -30.29 21.53 -1.49
N THR A 266 -30.81 22.67 -1.03
CA THR A 266 -30.00 23.71 -0.39
C THR A 266 -29.56 23.29 1.01
N ARG A 267 -30.43 22.63 1.78
CA ARG A 267 -30.09 22.05 3.09
C ARG A 267 -28.96 21.03 2.97
N ILE A 268 -29.09 20.08 2.04
CA ILE A 268 -28.09 19.04 1.79
C ILE A 268 -26.73 19.64 1.37
N LYS A 269 -26.74 20.70 0.56
CA LYS A 269 -25.51 21.41 0.17
C LYS A 269 -24.81 22.09 1.35
N ASN A 270 -25.58 22.67 2.27
CA ASN A 270 -25.03 23.35 3.44
C ASN A 270 -24.45 22.37 4.46
N GLU A 271 -25.10 21.23 4.68
CA GLU A 271 -24.57 20.15 5.53
C GLU A 271 -23.25 19.59 4.98
N PHE A 272 -23.07 19.56 3.66
CA PHE A 272 -21.82 19.15 3.02
C PHE A 272 -20.71 20.19 3.20
N ALA A 273 -21.00 21.48 3.03
CA ALA A 273 -20.04 22.55 3.26
C ALA A 273 -19.57 22.60 4.73
N GLU A 274 -20.45 22.28 5.68
CA GLU A 274 -20.10 22.19 7.10
C GLU A 274 -19.25 20.96 7.43
N ALA A 275 -19.44 19.83 6.73
CA ALA A 275 -18.59 18.65 6.88
C ALA A 275 -17.17 18.84 6.34
N GLU A 276 -17.00 19.63 5.27
CA GLU A 276 -15.68 19.99 4.72
C GLU A 276 -14.90 20.98 5.62
N VAL A 277 -15.60 21.81 6.40
CA VAL A 277 -14.99 22.85 7.25
C VAL A 277 -14.54 22.31 8.62
N ASN A 278 -15.14 21.22 9.11
CA ASN A 278 -14.90 20.71 10.47
C ASN A 278 -13.86 19.58 10.57
N GLY A 279 -13.11 19.26 9.51
CA GLY A 279 -11.99 18.30 9.51
C GLY A 279 -10.67 18.94 9.04
N ASP A 280 -9.81 19.33 9.98
CA ASP A 280 -8.56 20.12 9.81
C ASP A 280 -7.33 19.27 9.37
N PRO A 281 -6.14 19.80 8.97
CA PRO A 281 -5.74 21.13 8.50
C PRO A 281 -4.82 21.05 7.25
N PHE A 282 -5.30 20.68 6.07
CA PHE A 282 -4.58 20.92 4.81
C PHE A 282 -5.58 21.24 3.70
N SER A 283 -6.29 22.34 3.91
CA SER A 283 -7.25 22.86 2.95
C SER A 283 -6.54 23.48 1.75
N SER A 284 -6.89 23.00 0.56
CA SER A 284 -6.94 23.85 -0.62
C SER A 284 -8.35 23.74 -1.20
N PRO A 285 -9.02 24.87 -1.51
CA PRO A 285 -10.43 24.86 -1.86
C PRO A 285 -10.61 24.36 -3.30
N SER A 286 -11.46 23.36 -3.50
CA SER A 286 -11.99 23.02 -4.82
C SER A 286 -13.48 23.36 -4.85
N VAL A 287 -13.79 24.52 -5.42
CA VAL A 287 -15.17 24.99 -5.64
C VAL A 287 -15.83 24.09 -6.69
N LEU A 288 -16.90 23.40 -6.30
CA LEU A 288 -17.81 22.74 -7.24
C LEU A 288 -18.72 23.78 -7.89
N ALA A 289 -18.45 24.12 -9.15
CA ALA A 289 -19.45 24.74 -10.03
C ALA A 289 -20.25 23.61 -10.71
N PHE A 290 -21.52 23.47 -10.35
CA PHE A 290 -22.46 22.60 -11.05
C PHE A 290 -23.38 23.50 -11.88
N ASP A 291 -23.20 23.48 -13.20
CA ASP A 291 -24.11 24.15 -14.13
C ASP A 291 -25.32 23.24 -14.37
N ALA A 292 -26.53 23.79 -14.20
CA ALA A 292 -27.77 23.02 -14.21
C ALA A 292 -28.28 22.71 -15.62
N GLU A 293 -27.53 23.06 -16.66
CA GLU A 293 -27.87 22.79 -18.04
C GLU A 293 -26.70 22.06 -18.72
N VAL A 294 -27.01 20.95 -19.39
CA VAL A 294 -26.11 20.03 -20.10
C VAL A 294 -25.55 18.89 -19.24
N GLY A 295 -26.24 17.75 -19.30
CA GLY A 295 -25.73 16.48 -18.81
C GLY A 295 -24.56 16.00 -19.68
N GLN A 296 -23.33 16.30 -19.26
CA GLN A 296 -22.11 15.55 -19.59
C GLN A 296 -20.98 16.02 -18.64
N THR A 297 -20.61 15.17 -17.68
CA THR A 297 -19.44 15.41 -16.81
C THR A 297 -18.19 14.85 -17.46
N HIS A 298 -17.32 15.72 -17.97
CA HIS A 298 -15.92 15.38 -18.21
C HIS A 298 -15.12 15.59 -16.92
N TRP A 299 -14.65 14.50 -16.33
CA TRP A 299 -13.68 14.55 -15.23
C TRP A 299 -12.28 14.86 -15.79
N ARG A 300 -11.72 16.01 -15.42
CA ARG A 300 -10.27 16.24 -15.44
C ARG A 300 -9.79 16.37 -14.00
N ASN A 301 -8.97 15.42 -13.56
CA ASN A 301 -8.35 15.38 -12.25
C ASN A 301 -7.29 16.52 -12.12
N PRO A 302 -7.48 17.54 -11.26
CA PRO A 302 -6.53 18.63 -11.09
C PRO A 302 -5.28 18.24 -10.29
N ASN A 303 -5.33 17.14 -9.52
CA ASN A 303 -4.28 16.76 -8.56
C ASN A 303 -3.03 16.11 -9.20
N LEU A 304 -3.07 15.83 -10.51
CA LEU A 304 -1.91 15.36 -11.27
C LEU A 304 -0.89 16.48 -11.54
N LYS A 305 -1.30 17.75 -11.59
CA LYS A 305 -0.36 18.88 -11.79
C LYS A 305 0.44 19.19 -10.53
N ALA A 306 -0.20 19.20 -9.36
CA ALA A 306 0.45 19.55 -8.10
C ALA A 306 1.55 18.55 -7.68
N THR A 307 1.34 17.25 -7.92
CA THR A 307 2.34 16.20 -7.66
C THR A 307 3.51 16.24 -8.66
N THR A 308 3.25 16.66 -9.91
CA THR A 308 4.29 16.83 -10.93
C THR A 308 5.15 18.08 -10.64
N GLU A 309 4.55 19.17 -10.18
CA GLU A 309 5.26 20.41 -9.80
C GLU A 309 6.13 20.22 -8.54
N TYR A 310 5.68 19.45 -7.55
CA TYR A 310 6.48 19.13 -6.36
C TYR A 310 7.73 18.28 -6.69
N ARG A 311 7.63 17.30 -7.61
CA ARG A 311 8.79 16.54 -8.10
C ARG A 311 9.75 17.39 -8.93
N SER A 312 9.24 18.36 -9.70
CA SER A 312 10.05 19.29 -10.50
C SER A 312 10.91 20.19 -9.61
N GLN A 313 10.36 20.66 -8.48
CA GLN A 313 11.08 21.46 -7.50
C GLN A 313 12.17 20.66 -6.76
N MET A 314 11.93 19.38 -6.47
CA MET A 314 12.92 18.50 -5.82
C MET A 314 14.04 18.03 -6.78
N GLN A 315 13.79 17.96 -8.09
CA GLN A 315 14.84 17.68 -9.08
C GLN A 315 15.70 18.92 -9.36
N GLY A 316 15.12 20.13 -9.35
CA GLY A 316 15.88 21.38 -9.50
C GLY A 316 16.94 21.58 -8.41
N LEU A 317 16.62 21.23 -7.15
CA LEU A 317 17.50 21.34 -6.00
C LEU A 317 18.73 20.40 -6.03
N LYS A 318 18.71 19.33 -6.84
CA LYS A 318 19.88 18.43 -7.00
C LYS A 318 20.90 18.92 -8.03
N THR A 319 20.51 19.87 -8.89
CA THR A 319 21.38 20.38 -9.97
C THR A 319 22.23 21.59 -9.55
N GLU A 320 21.94 22.23 -8.41
CA GLU A 320 22.65 23.45 -7.98
C GLU A 320 23.75 23.24 -6.92
N GLN A 321 24.05 22.00 -6.49
CA GLN A 321 25.12 21.71 -5.52
C GLN A 321 26.32 20.94 -6.10
N GLY A 322 26.50 20.95 -7.42
CA GLY A 322 27.52 20.15 -8.11
C GLY A 322 28.37 20.92 -9.11
N ALA A 323 28.80 22.14 -8.80
CA ALA A 323 29.82 22.82 -9.59
C ALA A 323 30.67 23.72 -8.67
N GLU A 324 31.87 23.24 -8.34
CA GLU A 324 33.12 24.00 -8.20
C GLU A 324 34.08 23.29 -7.22
N HIS A 325 35.06 22.57 -7.76
CA HIS A 325 36.48 22.70 -7.39
C HIS A 325 37.33 21.71 -8.19
N THR A 326 37.86 22.19 -9.32
CA THR A 326 38.98 21.55 -10.01
C THR A 326 40.26 22.29 -9.60
N PRO A 327 41.21 21.66 -8.89
CA PRO A 327 42.51 22.25 -8.63
C PRO A 327 43.38 22.13 -9.90
N ALA A 328 43.87 23.27 -10.38
CA ALA A 328 44.87 23.32 -11.44
C ALA A 328 46.21 22.79 -10.91
N MET A 329 46.75 21.74 -11.55
CA MET A 329 48.15 21.36 -11.42
C MET A 329 49.03 22.39 -12.16
N GLY A 330 49.96 23.00 -11.43
CA GLY A 330 51.07 23.76 -12.00
C GLY A 330 52.35 22.91 -11.97
N LEU A 331 53.04 22.90 -13.11
CA LEU A 331 54.46 22.60 -13.24
C LEU A 331 55.32 23.69 -12.60
#